data_AF-A0A962M566-F1
#
_entry.id   AF-A0A962M566-F1
#
_cell.length_a   1.000
_cell.length_b   1.000
_cell.length_c   1.000
_cell.angle_alpha   90.00
_cell.angle_beta   90.00
_cell.angle_gamma   90.00
#
_symmetry.space_group_name_H-M   'P 1'
#
loop_
_entity.id
_entity.type
_entity.pdbx_description
1 polymer ?
#
loop_
_entity_poly.entity_id
_entity_poly.type
_entity_poly.pdbx_seq_one_letter_code
_entity_poly.pdbx_strand_id
1 'polypeptide(L)'
;MIRKYFKNKNSFDRIIYMHPIALMIMFDAINYLDSHSHIAKITSTVSTKAEDYALKRTSNTHLSGRAFDLSVEGMNSDLISSLKKYLNDKYKSKYGAVVNTKQRKLIVDHVGTARHLHIQIHSDYSSDIDVVD
;
A
#
# COMPACT_ATOMS: atom_id res chain seq x y z
N MET A 1 19.28 3.42 -3.60
CA MET A 1 18.94 2.31 -4.52
C MET A 1 17.44 1.91 -4.50
N ILE A 2 16.58 2.53 -3.66
CA ILE A 2 15.15 2.20 -3.52
C ILE A 2 14.22 2.81 -4.61
N ARG A 3 14.63 3.92 -5.25
CA ARG A 3 13.80 4.64 -6.23
C ARG A 3 13.27 3.77 -7.37
N LYS A 4 14.02 2.71 -7.74
CA LYS A 4 13.68 1.76 -8.81
C LYS A 4 12.33 1.04 -8.61
N TYR A 5 11.85 0.92 -7.38
CA TYR A 5 10.58 0.25 -7.09
C TYR A 5 9.35 1.15 -7.28
N PHE A 6 9.52 2.45 -7.58
CA PHE A 6 8.41 3.41 -7.60
C PHE A 6 8.05 3.84 -9.02
N LYS A 7 6.78 3.71 -9.41
CA LYS A 7 6.28 4.08 -10.74
C LYS A 7 6.50 5.56 -11.08
N ASN A 8 6.29 6.46 -10.11
CA ASN A 8 6.37 7.90 -10.32
C ASN A 8 7.16 8.57 -9.19
N LYS A 9 7.59 9.82 -9.41
CA LYS A 9 8.41 10.58 -8.46
C LYS A 9 7.63 10.92 -7.19
N ASN A 10 6.38 11.37 -7.32
CA ASN A 10 5.54 11.77 -6.19
C ASN A 10 5.36 10.64 -5.18
N SER A 11 5.10 9.40 -5.65
CA SER A 11 4.97 8.24 -4.77
C SER A 11 6.26 7.93 -4.01
N PHE A 12 7.43 8.21 -4.60
CA PHE A 12 8.70 8.05 -3.91
C PHE A 12 8.97 9.18 -2.92
N ASP A 13 8.83 10.43 -3.34
CA ASP A 13 9.15 11.59 -2.49
C ASP A 13 8.26 11.63 -1.24
N ARG A 14 7.00 11.20 -1.38
CA ARG A 14 6.03 11.24 -0.30
C ARG A 14 6.10 10.04 0.66
N ILE A 15 7.03 9.09 0.48
CA ILE A 15 7.19 7.98 1.45
C ILE A 15 7.53 8.47 2.86
N ILE A 16 8.15 9.66 2.97
CA ILE A 16 8.51 10.26 4.25
C ILE A 16 7.29 10.65 5.09
N TYR A 17 6.12 10.80 4.46
CA TYR A 17 4.86 11.11 5.13
C TYR A 17 4.03 9.86 5.42
N MET A 18 4.51 8.66 5.06
CA MET A 18 3.85 7.42 5.41
C MET A 18 4.01 7.11 6.90
N HIS A 19 2.99 6.50 7.48
CA HIS A 19 3.10 5.96 8.82
C HIS A 19 4.21 4.89 8.87
N PRO A 20 5.09 4.87 9.90
CA PRO A 20 6.23 3.96 9.97
C PRO A 20 5.87 2.48 9.79
N ILE A 21 4.71 2.05 10.32
CA ILE A 21 4.22 0.67 10.14
C ILE A 21 3.89 0.38 8.67
N ALA A 22 3.24 1.30 7.96
CA ALA A 22 2.91 1.11 6.55
C ALA A 22 4.19 1.07 5.69
N LEU A 23 5.16 1.93 6.02
CA LEU A 23 6.49 1.96 5.40
C LEU A 23 7.24 0.63 5.64
N MET A 24 7.25 0.11 6.86
CA MET A 24 7.84 -1.19 7.20
C MET A 24 7.21 -2.33 6.38
N ILE A 25 5.88 -2.38 6.28
CA ILE A 25 5.17 -3.40 5.50
C ILE A 25 5.49 -3.26 4.00
N MET A 26 5.63 -2.03 3.48
CA MET A 26 6.04 -1.79 2.10
C MET A 26 7.42 -2.36 1.81
N PHE A 27 8.40 -2.10 2.67
CA PHE A 27 9.75 -2.66 2.51
C PHE A 27 9.78 -4.19 2.63
N ASP A 28 8.97 -4.76 3.52
CA ASP A 28 8.87 -6.21 3.66
C ASP A 28 8.26 -6.86 2.41
N ALA A 29 7.27 -6.21 1.79
CA ALA A 29 6.71 -6.63 0.51
C ALA A 29 7.74 -6.54 -0.64
N ILE A 30 8.56 -5.47 -0.67
CA ILE A 30 9.66 -5.32 -1.64
C ILE A 30 10.68 -6.45 -1.48
N ASN A 31 11.15 -6.69 -0.24
CA ASN A 31 12.12 -7.74 0.05
C ASN A 31 11.58 -9.13 -0.30
N TYR A 32 10.29 -9.39 -0.02
CA TYR A 32 9.64 -10.63 -0.40
C TYR A 32 9.63 -10.82 -1.92
N LEU A 33 9.28 -9.79 -2.69
CA LEU A 33 9.25 -9.90 -4.15
C LEU A 33 10.66 -10.07 -4.75
N ASP A 34 11.64 -9.33 -4.24
CA ASP A 34 13.03 -9.46 -4.67
C ASP A 34 13.57 -10.88 -4.43
N SER A 35 13.23 -11.51 -3.30
CA SER A 35 13.63 -12.91 -3.03
C SER A 35 12.95 -13.93 -3.94
N HIS A 36 11.87 -13.55 -4.63
CA HIS A 36 11.18 -14.33 -5.65
C HIS A 36 11.54 -13.87 -7.08
N SER A 37 12.66 -13.14 -7.24
CA SER A 37 13.14 -12.62 -8.52
C SER A 37 12.12 -11.74 -9.26
N HIS A 38 11.27 -11.04 -8.51
CA HIS A 38 10.28 -10.12 -9.06
C HIS A 38 10.51 -8.71 -8.52
N ILE A 39 10.63 -7.72 -9.41
CA ILE A 39 10.85 -6.33 -8.99
C ILE A 39 9.51 -5.72 -8.60
N ALA A 40 9.37 -5.37 -7.32
CA ALA A 40 8.20 -4.68 -6.81
C ALA A 40 7.95 -3.34 -7.53
N LYS A 41 6.68 -3.00 -7.76
CA LYS A 41 6.26 -1.74 -8.40
C LYS A 41 5.20 -1.03 -7.56
N ILE A 42 5.65 -0.12 -6.70
CA ILE A 42 4.81 0.76 -5.90
C ILE A 42 4.22 1.85 -6.81
N THR A 43 2.90 1.91 -6.88
CA THR A 43 2.18 2.81 -7.79
C THR A 43 1.60 4.04 -7.12
N SER A 44 1.37 3.98 -5.80
CA SER A 44 0.79 5.06 -4.99
C SER A 44 1.24 4.92 -3.54
N THR A 45 1.48 6.04 -2.86
CA THR A 45 1.81 6.11 -1.43
C THR A 45 0.92 7.16 -0.74
N VAL A 46 1.44 8.31 -0.33
CA VAL A 46 0.61 9.39 0.24
C VAL A 46 0.04 10.26 -0.88
N SER A 47 -1.24 10.58 -0.78
CA SER A 47 -1.93 11.51 -1.68
C SER A 47 -2.26 12.83 -1.00
N THR A 48 -2.53 13.85 -1.80
CA THR A 48 -3.02 15.14 -1.31
C THR A 48 -4.55 15.22 -1.37
N LYS A 49 -5.13 16.16 -0.62
CA LYS A 49 -6.58 16.43 -0.67
C LYS A 49 -7.04 16.78 -2.10
N ALA A 50 -6.22 17.52 -2.85
CA ALA A 50 -6.51 17.89 -4.22
C ALA A 50 -6.56 16.68 -5.16
N GLU A 51 -5.60 15.74 -5.03
CA GLU A 51 -5.58 14.49 -5.80
C GLU A 51 -6.79 13.61 -5.47
N ASP A 52 -7.09 13.43 -4.18
CA ASP A 52 -8.24 12.63 -3.74
C ASP A 52 -9.56 13.22 -4.24
N TYR A 53 -9.70 14.55 -4.23
CA TYR A 53 -10.86 15.26 -4.80
C TYR A 53 -10.97 15.06 -6.31
N ALA A 54 -9.87 15.26 -7.05
CA ALA A 54 -9.85 15.11 -8.51
C ALA A 54 -10.17 13.66 -8.96
N LEU A 55 -9.69 12.67 -8.20
CA LEU A 55 -9.91 11.25 -8.45
C LEU A 55 -11.20 10.71 -7.83
N LYS A 56 -11.98 11.55 -7.13
CA LYS A 56 -13.20 11.17 -6.40
C LYS A 56 -12.99 9.94 -5.51
N ARG A 57 -11.85 9.89 -4.82
CA ARG A 57 -11.50 8.76 -3.95
C ARG A 57 -12.45 8.71 -2.74
N THR A 58 -12.90 7.50 -2.42
CA THR A 58 -13.82 7.26 -1.31
C THR A 58 -13.11 6.92 0.01
N SER A 59 -11.84 6.48 -0.06
CA SER A 59 -11.02 6.15 1.10
C SER A 59 -9.95 7.22 1.33
N ASN A 60 -9.76 7.60 2.59
CA ASN A 60 -8.72 8.55 3.03
C ASN A 60 -7.41 7.85 3.48
N THR A 61 -7.25 6.55 3.21
CA THR A 61 -6.11 5.76 3.70
C THR A 61 -4.78 6.22 3.11
N HIS A 62 -4.76 6.63 1.83
CA HIS A 62 -3.58 7.26 1.22
C HIS A 62 -3.32 8.66 1.79
N LEU A 63 -4.37 9.49 1.91
CA LEU A 63 -4.27 10.83 2.48
C LEU A 63 -3.69 10.81 3.90
N SER A 64 -4.10 9.86 4.73
CA SER A 64 -3.61 9.69 6.12
C SER A 64 -2.27 8.94 6.23
N GLY A 65 -1.59 8.66 5.12
CA GLY A 65 -0.29 7.99 5.11
C GLY A 65 -0.30 6.51 5.53
N ARG A 66 -1.48 5.88 5.55
CA ARG A 66 -1.68 4.51 6.08
C ARG A 66 -1.78 3.43 5.00
N ALA A 67 -1.65 3.81 3.73
CA ALA A 67 -1.75 2.86 2.64
C ALA A 67 -0.74 3.11 1.53
N PHE A 68 -0.47 2.06 0.78
CA PHE A 68 0.25 2.11 -0.48
C PHE A 68 -0.34 1.08 -1.45
N ASP A 69 -0.14 1.34 -2.74
CA ASP A 69 -0.57 0.43 -3.80
C ASP A 69 0.65 -0.25 -4.42
N LEU A 70 0.56 -1.57 -4.52
CA LEU A 70 1.54 -2.44 -5.17
C LEU A 70 0.93 -3.03 -6.44
N SER A 71 1.53 -2.75 -7.59
CA SER A 71 1.11 -3.36 -8.85
C SER A 71 1.37 -4.87 -8.82
N VAL A 72 0.46 -5.64 -9.43
CA VAL A 72 0.63 -7.09 -9.65
C VAL A 72 0.92 -7.42 -11.12
N GLU A 73 1.25 -6.41 -11.92
CA GLU A 73 1.62 -6.56 -13.32
C GLU A 73 2.84 -7.49 -13.44
N GLY A 74 2.71 -8.54 -14.25
CA GLY A 74 3.78 -9.53 -14.43
C GLY A 74 3.91 -10.57 -13.31
N MET A 75 3.07 -10.52 -12.27
CA MET A 75 3.00 -11.57 -11.25
C MET A 75 2.02 -12.66 -11.69
N ASN A 76 2.40 -13.92 -11.51
CA ASN A 76 1.44 -15.03 -11.64
C ASN A 76 0.52 -15.11 -10.40
N SER A 77 -0.56 -15.88 -10.50
CA SER A 77 -1.53 -16.05 -9.41
C SER A 77 -0.91 -16.58 -8.13
N ASP A 78 0.09 -17.45 -8.26
CA ASP A 78 0.72 -18.13 -7.13
C ASP A 78 1.58 -17.17 -6.31
N LEU A 79 2.34 -16.30 -6.98
CA LEU A 79 3.14 -15.24 -6.34
C LEU A 79 2.24 -14.21 -5.65
N ILE A 80 1.12 -13.83 -6.29
CA ILE A 80 0.15 -12.92 -5.68
C ILE A 80 -0.44 -13.57 -4.42
N SER A 81 -0.81 -14.84 -4.51
CA SER A 81 -1.38 -15.60 -3.38
C SER A 81 -0.38 -15.77 -2.25
N SER A 82 0.87 -16.13 -2.56
CA SER A 82 1.94 -16.34 -1.59
C SER A 82 2.35 -15.05 -0.88
N LEU A 83 2.45 -13.93 -1.61
CA LEU A 83 2.69 -12.60 -1.04
C LEU A 83 1.56 -12.20 -0.11
N LYS A 84 0.29 -12.37 -0.55
CA LYS A 84 -0.88 -12.06 0.28
C LYS A 84 -0.88 -12.88 1.55
N LYS A 85 -0.57 -14.17 1.47
CA LYS A 85 -0.46 -15.05 2.63
C LYS A 85 0.65 -14.58 3.57
N TYR A 86 1.86 -14.38 3.06
CA TYR A 86 3.03 -13.93 3.81
C TYR A 86 2.75 -12.67 4.64
N LEU A 87 2.24 -11.62 3.99
CA LEU A 87 1.96 -10.36 4.66
C LEU A 87 0.79 -10.47 5.64
N ASN A 88 -0.27 -11.22 5.28
CA ASN A 88 -1.41 -11.38 6.19
C ASN A 88 -1.04 -12.17 7.45
N ASP A 89 -0.28 -13.25 7.33
CA ASP A 89 0.17 -14.06 8.46
C ASP A 89 1.00 -13.23 9.45
N LYS A 90 1.85 -12.33 8.92
CA LYS A 90 2.76 -11.50 9.72
C LYS A 90 2.09 -10.28 10.35
N TYR A 91 1.14 -9.65 9.66
CA TYR A 91 0.69 -8.30 10.02
C TYR A 91 -0.83 -8.11 10.18
N LYS A 92 -1.68 -8.97 9.58
CA LYS A 92 -3.13 -8.72 9.49
C LYS A 92 -3.80 -8.57 10.86
N SER A 93 -3.50 -9.48 11.80
CA SER A 93 -4.12 -9.51 13.13
C SER A 93 -3.80 -8.27 13.97
N LYS A 94 -2.61 -7.70 13.77
CA LYS A 94 -2.12 -6.56 14.56
C LYS A 94 -2.43 -5.22 13.90
N TYR A 95 -2.23 -5.10 12.59
CA TYR A 95 -2.22 -3.80 11.91
C TYR A 95 -3.30 -3.63 10.84
N GLY A 96 -3.96 -4.70 10.39
CA GLY A 96 -4.94 -4.60 9.30
C GLY A 96 -6.11 -3.67 9.62
N ALA A 97 -6.57 -2.92 8.63
CA ALA A 97 -7.73 -2.03 8.75
C ALA A 97 -9.02 -2.81 9.04
N VAL A 98 -9.91 -2.26 9.86
CA VAL A 98 -11.22 -2.86 10.11
C VAL A 98 -12.17 -2.43 9.00
N VAL A 99 -12.71 -3.41 8.28
CA VAL A 99 -13.78 -3.18 7.31
C VAL A 99 -15.14 -3.40 7.97
N ASN A 100 -16.23 -2.99 7.29
CA ASN A 100 -17.62 -3.03 7.79
C ASN A 100 -18.05 -4.35 8.47
N THR A 101 -17.41 -5.47 8.16
CA THR A 101 -17.65 -6.79 8.76
C THR A 101 -16.98 -7.02 10.12
N LYS A 102 -16.37 -5.99 10.73
CA LYS A 102 -15.50 -6.07 11.94
C LYS A 102 -14.26 -6.97 11.76
N GLN A 103 -13.99 -7.43 10.54
CA GLN A 103 -12.79 -8.21 10.26
C GLN A 103 -11.64 -7.29 9.89
N ARG A 104 -10.44 -7.62 10.37
CA ARG A 104 -9.22 -6.93 9.93
C ARG A 104 -8.86 -7.38 8.51
N LYS A 105 -8.55 -6.41 7.66
CA LYS A 105 -8.11 -6.59 6.28
C LYS A 105 -6.88 -5.73 6.05
N LEU A 106 -5.73 -6.38 5.86
CA LEU A 106 -4.49 -5.71 5.51
C LEU A 106 -4.43 -5.39 4.01
N ILE A 107 -4.95 -6.30 3.18
CA ILE A 107 -4.80 -6.25 1.72
C ILE A 107 -6.17 -6.27 1.06
N VAL A 108 -6.42 -5.31 0.17
CA VAL A 108 -7.56 -5.27 -0.75
C VAL A 108 -7.03 -5.48 -2.16
N ASP A 109 -7.50 -6.54 -2.84
CA ASP A 109 -7.13 -6.85 -4.22
C ASP A 109 -8.11 -6.10 -5.14
N HIS A 110 -7.66 -5.01 -5.75
CA HIS A 110 -8.48 -4.21 -6.66
C HIS A 110 -8.31 -4.71 -8.09
N VAL A 111 -9.39 -5.25 -8.67
CA VAL A 111 -9.45 -5.69 -10.06
C VAL A 111 -10.23 -4.63 -10.86
N GLY A 112 -9.66 -3.42 -10.95
CA GLY A 112 -10.20 -2.32 -11.74
C GLY A 112 -9.38 -2.08 -13.02
N THR A 113 -9.28 -0.83 -13.47
CA THR A 113 -8.52 -0.42 -14.67
C THR A 113 -7.06 -0.90 -14.67
N ALA A 114 -6.42 -0.93 -13.51
CA ALA A 114 -5.12 -1.55 -13.32
C ALA A 114 -5.14 -2.37 -12.03
N ARG A 115 -4.92 -3.68 -12.15
CA ARG A 115 -4.95 -4.58 -10.98
C ARG A 115 -3.79 -4.25 -10.03
N HIS A 116 -4.10 -4.08 -8.75
CA HIS A 116 -3.11 -3.81 -7.71
C HIS A 116 -3.59 -4.31 -6.35
N LEU A 117 -2.65 -4.50 -5.44
CA LEU A 117 -2.90 -4.73 -4.02
C LEU A 117 -2.86 -3.39 -3.30
N HIS A 118 -4.01 -2.97 -2.76
CA HIS A 118 -4.09 -1.85 -1.83
C HIS A 118 -3.85 -2.35 -0.41
N ILE A 119 -2.71 -1.97 0.16
CA ILE A 119 -2.23 -2.46 1.45
C ILE A 119 -2.41 -1.34 2.47
N GLN A 120 -3.22 -1.59 3.50
CA GLN A 120 -3.70 -0.55 4.42
C GLN A 120 -3.66 -1.00 5.89
N ILE A 121 -3.26 -0.08 6.77
CA ILE A 121 -3.26 -0.28 8.22
C ILE A 121 -4.45 0.42 8.90
N HIS A 122 -4.75 0.00 10.13
CA HIS A 122 -5.87 0.49 10.94
C HIS A 122 -5.88 2.02 11.12
N SER A 123 -7.07 2.60 11.23
CA SER A 123 -7.27 4.05 11.42
C SER A 123 -6.72 4.58 12.74
N ASP A 124 -6.55 3.72 13.74
CA ASP A 124 -5.89 4.08 15.02
C ASP A 124 -4.43 4.52 14.82
N TYR A 125 -3.84 4.21 13.67
CA TYR A 125 -2.50 4.65 13.27
C TYR A 125 -2.54 5.87 12.34
N SER A 126 -3.66 6.59 12.29
CA SER A 126 -3.75 7.79 11.45
C SER A 126 -2.97 8.92 12.08
N SER A 127 -2.24 9.63 11.23
CA SER A 127 -1.60 10.88 11.57
C SER A 127 -2.31 11.98 10.78
N ASP A 128 -2.75 13.04 11.44
CA ASP A 128 -3.32 14.24 10.81
C ASP A 128 -2.21 15.05 10.13
N ILE A 129 -1.62 14.48 9.08
CA ILE A 129 -0.55 15.12 8.30
C ILE A 129 -1.16 15.70 7.04
N ASP A 130 -1.21 17.04 6.96
CA ASP A 130 -1.51 17.74 5.72
C ASP A 130 -0.23 17.80 4.86
N VAL A 131 -0.19 16.98 3.80
CA VAL A 131 0.86 17.06 2.78
C VAL A 131 0.49 18.16 1.78
N VAL A 132 1.24 19.26 1.82
CA VAL A 132 1.21 20.35 0.84
C VAL A 132 2.30 20.11 -0.22
N ASP A 133 1.93 20.30 -1.49
CA ASP A 133 2.83 20.14 -2.65
C ASP A 133 3.84 21.29 -2.78
#